data_AF-A0A9N7KVZ7-F1
#
_entry.id   AF-A0A9N7KVZ7-F1
#
_cell.length_a   1.000
_cell.length_b   1.000
_cell.length_c   1.000
_cell.angle_alpha   90.00
_cell.angle_beta   90.00
_cell.angle_gamma   90.00
#
_symmetry.space_group_name_H-M   'P 1'
#
loop_
_entity.id
_entity.type
_entity.pdbx_description
1 polymer ?
#
loop_
_entity_poly.entity_id
_entity_poly.type
_entity_poly.pdbx_seq_one_letter_code
_entity_poly.pdbx_strand_id
1 'polypeptide(L)'
;MTDNKEPSPVWPPLHDQVEYTGWQDTIAAADLAIGEATRIQRGVQDNLKLHQQVRQLREELEKAYADLARYCQTHARAVTNLRQLERETTTQISTLQAQADSLLLRHRIYKLMTDHYALAALGLDRTTLVTHRNRVAQHVLFQKKKGIPVSEIGLGDVGLEILQ
;
A
#
# COMPACT_ATOMS: atom_id res chain seq x y z
N MET A 1 18.19 97.45 84.50
CA MET A 1 19.52 96.88 84.23
C MET A 1 19.34 95.39 84.27
N THR A 2 19.40 94.60 83.21
CA THR A 2 19.92 94.69 81.83
C THR A 2 19.13 93.62 81.05
N ASP A 3 18.35 93.96 80.04
CA ASP A 3 18.74 94.16 78.64
C ASP A 3 19.23 92.89 77.90
N ASN A 4 18.50 92.61 76.81
CA ASN A 4 18.93 91.99 75.56
C ASN A 4 19.21 90.47 75.43
N LYS A 5 18.31 89.76 74.73
CA LYS A 5 18.38 89.50 73.26
C LYS A 5 17.88 88.07 72.93
N GLU A 6 16.74 87.98 72.24
CA GLU A 6 16.26 86.73 71.63
C GLU A 6 17.24 86.23 70.54
N PRO A 7 17.30 84.92 70.36
CA PRO A 7 17.24 84.38 69.01
C PRO A 7 16.09 83.38 68.87
N SER A 8 15.23 83.63 67.88
CA SER A 8 14.22 82.69 67.40
C SER A 8 14.80 81.31 67.17
N PRO A 9 14.17 80.22 67.69
CA PRO A 9 14.37 78.91 67.11
C PRO A 9 13.54 78.84 65.84
N VAL A 10 14.27 78.84 64.72
CA VAL A 10 13.82 78.35 63.42
C VAL A 10 12.98 77.11 63.64
N TRP A 11 11.69 77.21 63.29
CA TRP A 11 10.81 76.05 63.17
C TRP A 11 11.55 74.99 62.33
N PRO A 12 11.75 73.76 62.82
CA PRO A 12 12.36 72.72 62.02
C PRO A 12 11.51 72.53 60.75
N PRO A 13 12.12 72.42 59.56
CA PRO A 13 11.37 72.24 58.33
C PRO A 13 10.51 70.98 58.47
N LEU A 14 9.25 71.09 58.02
CA LEU A 14 8.26 70.01 58.02
C LEU A 14 8.93 68.66 57.73
N HIS A 15 8.85 67.74 58.69
CA HIS A 15 9.14 66.33 58.49
C HIS A 15 8.04 65.64 57.64
N ASP A 16 7.46 66.33 56.66
CA ASP A 16 6.38 65.78 55.82
C ASP A 16 6.91 65.07 54.57
N GLN A 17 8.22 65.08 54.28
CA GLN A 17 8.73 64.45 53.05
C GLN A 17 9.11 62.97 53.21
N VAL A 18 9.32 62.46 54.43
CA VAL A 18 9.77 61.06 54.64
C VAL A 18 8.59 60.09 54.83
N GLU A 19 7.47 60.55 55.40
CA GLU A 19 6.25 59.75 55.43
C GLU A 19 5.54 59.73 54.08
N TYR A 20 5.66 60.80 53.28
CA TYR A 20 5.01 60.88 51.96
C TYR A 20 5.60 59.91 50.93
N THR A 21 6.86 59.49 51.08
CA THR A 21 7.55 58.58 50.15
C THR A 21 7.34 57.10 50.47
N GLY A 22 7.16 56.71 51.74
CA GLY A 22 7.05 55.30 52.13
C GLY A 22 5.77 54.60 51.61
N TRP A 23 4.63 55.28 51.64
CA TRP A 23 3.38 54.74 51.07
C TRP A 23 3.39 54.77 49.53
N GLN A 24 4.11 55.72 48.93
CA GLN A 24 4.29 55.79 47.48
C GLN A 24 5.22 54.69 46.97
N ASP A 25 6.31 54.40 47.67
CA ASP A 25 7.24 53.32 47.35
C ASP A 25 6.58 51.95 47.50
N THR A 26 5.71 51.76 48.50
CA THR A 26 4.95 50.52 48.68
C THR A 26 3.86 50.35 47.63
N ILE A 27 3.19 51.43 47.19
CA ILE A 27 2.27 51.39 46.05
C ILE A 27 3.03 51.05 44.76
N ALA A 28 4.19 51.67 44.51
CA ALA A 28 5.01 51.38 43.34
C ALA A 28 5.51 49.92 43.33
N ALA A 29 5.90 49.38 44.50
CA ALA A 29 6.26 47.98 44.64
C ALA A 29 5.06 47.03 44.42
N ALA A 30 3.86 47.41 44.88
CA ALA A 30 2.64 46.63 44.64
C ALA A 30 2.25 46.63 43.15
N ASP A 31 2.32 47.77 42.47
CA ASP A 31 2.04 47.89 41.03
C ASP A 31 3.03 47.06 40.19
N LEU A 32 4.31 47.07 40.58
CA LEU A 32 5.34 46.22 39.96
C LEU A 32 5.01 44.74 40.17
N ALA A 33 4.66 44.33 41.40
CA ALA A 33 4.31 42.95 41.71
C ALA A 33 3.04 42.48 40.96
N ILE A 34 2.04 43.35 40.79
CA ILE A 34 0.84 43.06 39.98
C ILE A 34 1.20 42.93 38.50
N GLY A 35 2.06 43.81 37.98
CA GLY A 35 2.57 43.72 36.60
C GLY A 35 3.33 42.42 36.34
N GLU A 36 4.15 41.97 37.29
CA GLU A 36 4.86 40.69 37.21
C GLU A 36 3.91 39.51 37.32
N ALA A 37 2.96 39.54 38.26
CA ALA A 37 1.93 38.51 38.43
C ALA A 37 1.08 38.33 37.17
N THR A 38 0.66 39.42 36.53
CA THR A 38 -0.12 39.36 35.28
C THR A 38 0.71 38.84 34.10
N ARG A 39 2.01 39.15 34.04
CA ARG A 39 2.93 38.55 33.05
C ARG A 39 3.08 37.05 33.27
N ILE A 40 3.25 36.60 34.51
CA ILE A 40 3.32 35.18 34.86
C ILE A 40 2.01 34.48 34.50
N GLN A 41 0.87 35.06 34.86
CA GLN A 41 -0.45 34.50 34.54
C GLN A 41 -0.64 34.29 33.03
N ARG A 42 -0.22 35.26 32.20
CA ARG A 42 -0.28 35.13 30.74
C ARG A 42 0.66 34.03 30.23
N GLY A 43 1.88 33.95 30.77
CA GLY A 43 2.83 32.89 30.45
C GLY A 43 2.30 31.50 30.80
N VAL A 44 1.66 31.34 31.97
CA VAL A 44 1.01 30.08 32.37
C VAL A 44 -0.14 29.73 31.43
N GLN A 45 -0.97 30.71 31.05
CA GLN A 45 -2.08 30.47 30.12
C GLN A 45 -1.60 30.00 28.74
N ASP A 46 -0.55 30.62 28.20
CA ASP A 46 0.00 30.24 26.90
C ASP A 46 0.72 28.89 26.96
N ASN A 47 1.39 28.60 28.08
CA ASN A 47 1.99 27.28 28.32
C ASN A 47 0.92 26.17 28.40
N LEU A 48 -0.21 26.42 29.05
CA LEU A 48 -1.34 25.48 29.09
C LEU A 48 -1.93 25.22 27.71
N LYS A 49 -2.11 26.26 26.89
CA LYS A 49 -2.56 26.11 25.49
C LYS A 49 -1.57 25.26 24.69
N LEU A 50 -0.27 25.51 24.83
CA LEU A 50 0.76 24.74 24.13
C LEU A 50 0.74 23.27 24.57
N HIS A 51 0.59 22.99 25.87
CA HIS A 51 0.46 21.63 26.36
C HIS A 51 -0.76 20.91 25.79
N GLN A 52 -1.88 21.62 25.65
CA GLN A 52 -3.08 21.05 25.03
C GLN A 52 -2.86 20.74 23.54
N GLN A 53 -2.22 21.63 22.79
CA GLN A 53 -1.87 21.39 21.39
C GLN A 53 -0.90 20.20 21.23
N VAL A 54 0.11 20.10 22.09
CA VAL A 54 1.04 18.97 22.08
C VAL A 54 0.32 17.64 22.37
N ARG A 55 -0.66 17.63 23.28
CA ARG A 55 -1.49 16.43 23.53
C ARG A 55 -2.30 16.05 22.29
N GLN A 56 -2.97 17.00 21.65
CA GLN A 56 -3.74 16.76 20.43
C GLN A 56 -2.86 16.20 19.31
N LEU A 57 -1.68 16.78 19.07
CA LEU A 57 -0.74 16.30 18.06
C LEU A 57 -0.24 14.89 18.35
N ARG A 58 -0.04 14.54 19.63
CA ARG A 58 0.34 13.18 20.03
C ARG A 58 -0.79 12.18 19.73
N GLU A 59 -2.02 12.52 20.04
CA GLU A 59 -3.18 11.67 19.74
C GLU A 59 -3.38 11.49 18.23
N GLU A 60 -3.18 12.55 17.43
CA GLU A 60 -3.21 12.46 15.97
C GLU A 60 -2.08 11.58 15.42
N LEU A 61 -0.88 11.70 15.98
CA LEU A 61 0.26 10.88 15.59
C LEU A 61 0.02 9.40 15.91
N GLU A 62 -0.51 9.09 17.09
CA GLU A 62 -0.87 7.71 17.47
C GLU A 62 -1.93 7.13 16.53
N LYS A 63 -2.96 7.91 16.18
CA LYS A 63 -3.97 7.50 15.18
C LYS A 63 -3.33 7.24 13.81
N ALA A 64 -2.46 8.14 13.35
CA ALA A 64 -1.77 7.98 12.07
C ALA A 64 -0.88 6.72 12.04
N TYR A 65 -0.20 6.39 13.14
CA TYR A 65 0.57 5.15 13.25
C TYR A 65 -0.32 3.91 13.23
N ALA A 66 -1.46 3.94 13.92
CA ALA A 66 -2.43 2.84 13.90
C ALA A 66 -2.98 2.61 12.48
N ASP A 67 -3.31 3.69 11.77
CA ASP A 67 -3.77 3.64 10.39
C ASP A 67 -2.67 3.11 9.45
N LEU A 68 -1.43 3.59 9.59
CA LEU A 68 -0.29 3.08 8.81
C LEU A 68 -0.09 1.58 9.02
N ALA A 69 -0.14 1.10 10.27
CA ALA A 69 -0.02 -0.32 10.57
C ALA A 69 -1.14 -1.13 9.90
N ARG A 70 -2.38 -0.63 9.92
CA ARG A 70 -3.51 -1.23 9.23
C ARG A 70 -3.31 -1.24 7.71
N TYR A 71 -2.86 -0.13 7.11
CA TYR A 71 -2.56 -0.07 5.68
C TYR A 71 -1.49 -1.08 5.28
N CYS A 72 -0.37 -1.16 6.02
CA CYS A 72 0.67 -2.14 5.79
C CYS A 72 0.14 -3.58 5.84
N GLN A 73 -0.72 -3.90 6.81
CA GLN A 73 -1.32 -5.22 6.91
C GLN A 73 -2.27 -5.53 5.73
N THR A 74 -3.12 -4.57 5.35
CA THR A 74 -4.02 -4.74 4.20
C THR A 74 -3.25 -4.88 2.89
N HIS A 75 -2.18 -4.09 2.71
CA HIS A 75 -1.31 -4.17 1.55
C HIS A 75 -0.61 -5.52 1.47
N ALA A 76 -0.05 -6.02 2.58
CA ALA A 76 0.58 -7.34 2.62
C ALA A 76 -0.41 -8.45 2.20
N ARG A 77 -1.65 -8.42 2.71
CA ARG A 77 -2.71 -9.36 2.32
C ARG A 77 -3.10 -9.22 0.85
N ALA A 78 -3.20 -7.99 0.33
CA ALA A 78 -3.52 -7.76 -1.07
C ALA A 78 -2.42 -8.33 -1.99
N VAL A 79 -1.15 -8.10 -1.66
CA VAL A 79 -0.01 -8.63 -2.41
C VAL A 79 0.03 -10.16 -2.40
N THR A 80 -0.24 -10.80 -1.26
CA THR A 80 -0.30 -12.27 -1.20
C THR A 80 -1.45 -12.81 -2.05
N ASN A 81 -2.62 -12.17 -2.00
CA ASN A 81 -3.79 -12.58 -2.78
C ASN A 81 -3.55 -12.41 -4.29
N LEU A 82 -2.94 -11.30 -4.71
CA LEU A 82 -2.59 -11.07 -6.12
C LEU A 82 -1.62 -12.12 -6.64
N ARG A 83 -0.59 -12.47 -5.86
CA ARG A 83 0.36 -13.53 -6.24
C ARG A 83 -0.30 -14.91 -6.31
N GLN A 84 -1.25 -15.18 -5.42
CA GLN A 84 -2.01 -16.43 -5.46
C GLN A 84 -2.88 -16.48 -6.73
N LEU A 85 -3.61 -15.41 -7.02
CA LEU A 85 -4.43 -15.29 -8.22
C LEU A 85 -3.60 -15.43 -9.50
N GLU A 86 -2.42 -14.80 -9.55
CA GLU A 86 -1.50 -14.92 -10.69
C GLU A 86 -1.06 -16.37 -10.93
N ARG A 87 -0.76 -17.12 -9.86
CA ARG A 87 -0.43 -18.54 -9.98
C ARG A 87 -1.62 -19.37 -10.47
N GLU A 88 -2.80 -19.14 -9.90
CA GLU A 88 -4.02 -19.86 -10.28
C GLU A 88 -4.43 -19.57 -11.73
N THR A 89 -4.34 -18.32 -12.17
CA THR A 89 -4.61 -17.95 -13.56
C THR A 89 -3.59 -18.57 -14.51
N THR A 90 -2.30 -18.59 -14.15
CA THR A 90 -1.26 -19.22 -14.96
C THR A 90 -1.47 -20.73 -15.09
N THR A 91 -1.85 -21.41 -14.01
CA THR A 91 -2.17 -22.85 -14.07
C THR A 91 -3.42 -23.09 -14.91
N GLN A 92 -4.47 -22.28 -14.76
CA GLN A 92 -5.66 -22.37 -15.60
C GLN A 92 -5.34 -22.17 -17.10
N ILE A 93 -4.57 -21.13 -17.45
CA ILE A 93 -4.17 -20.87 -18.83
C ILE A 93 -3.37 -22.05 -19.40
N SER A 94 -2.39 -22.56 -18.68
CA SER A 94 -1.60 -23.72 -19.15
C SER A 94 -2.44 -24.98 -19.32
N THR A 95 -3.41 -25.24 -18.43
CA THR A 95 -4.34 -26.36 -18.59
C THR A 95 -5.26 -26.19 -19.81
N LEU A 96 -5.79 -24.99 -20.04
CA LEU A 96 -6.63 -24.69 -21.20
C LEU A 96 -5.83 -24.80 -22.51
N GLN A 97 -4.59 -24.31 -22.53
CA GLN A 97 -3.69 -24.46 -23.67
C GLN A 97 -3.41 -25.94 -23.96
N ALA A 98 -3.11 -26.74 -22.94
CA ALA A 98 -2.91 -28.19 -23.11
C ALA A 98 -4.17 -28.90 -23.63
N GLN A 99 -5.36 -28.51 -23.16
CA GLN A 99 -6.64 -29.03 -23.64
C GLN A 99 -6.89 -28.66 -25.11
N ALA A 100 -6.65 -27.40 -25.47
CA ALA A 100 -6.79 -26.92 -26.85
C ALA A 100 -5.82 -27.67 -27.79
N ASP A 101 -4.56 -27.81 -27.39
CA ASP A 101 -3.54 -28.58 -28.13
C ASP A 101 -3.95 -30.03 -28.33
N SER A 102 -4.49 -30.67 -27.29
CA SER A 102 -4.99 -32.05 -27.35
C SER A 102 -6.17 -32.18 -28.32
N LEU A 103 -7.07 -31.20 -28.32
CA LEU A 103 -8.22 -31.16 -29.22
C LEU A 103 -7.79 -30.96 -30.68
N LEU A 104 -6.87 -30.04 -30.95
CA LEU A 104 -6.32 -29.80 -32.29
C LEU A 104 -5.61 -31.05 -32.83
N LEU A 105 -4.80 -31.72 -32.00
CA LEU A 105 -4.13 -32.96 -32.35
C LEU A 105 -5.14 -34.05 -32.69
N ARG A 106 -6.15 -34.24 -31.83
CA ARG A 106 -7.22 -35.22 -32.05
C ARG A 106 -8.00 -34.94 -33.33
N HIS A 107 -8.40 -33.68 -33.55
CA HIS A 107 -9.10 -33.26 -34.76
C HIS A 107 -8.27 -33.58 -36.00
N ARG A 108 -6.97 -33.24 -36.00
CA ARG A 108 -6.09 -33.49 -37.13
C ARG A 108 -5.95 -34.98 -37.44
N ILE A 109 -5.74 -35.81 -36.43
CA ILE A 109 -5.66 -37.27 -36.58
C ILE A 109 -6.93 -37.79 -37.26
N TYR A 110 -8.11 -37.40 -36.77
CA TYR A 110 -9.36 -37.86 -37.36
C TYR A 110 -9.59 -37.32 -38.76
N LYS A 111 -9.20 -36.07 -39.05
CA LYS A 111 -9.29 -35.52 -40.40
C LYS A 111 -8.43 -36.34 -41.39
N LEU A 112 -7.17 -36.60 -41.05
CA LEU A 112 -6.27 -37.40 -41.89
C LEU A 112 -6.77 -38.83 -42.08
N MET A 113 -7.30 -39.45 -41.04
CA MET A 113 -7.96 -40.75 -41.13
C MET A 113 -9.15 -40.72 -42.10
N THR A 114 -10.05 -39.75 -41.97
CA THR A 114 -11.22 -39.62 -42.86
C THR A 114 -10.80 -39.41 -44.31
N ASP A 115 -9.82 -38.53 -44.56
CA ASP A 115 -9.30 -38.24 -45.90
C ASP A 115 -8.68 -39.52 -46.53
N HIS A 116 -7.92 -40.30 -45.74
CA HIS A 116 -7.34 -41.56 -46.18
C HIS A 116 -8.40 -42.60 -46.55
N TYR A 117 -9.38 -42.83 -45.66
CA TYR A 117 -10.42 -43.84 -45.88
C TYR A 117 -11.33 -43.46 -47.06
N ALA A 118 -11.58 -42.16 -47.27
CA ALA A 118 -12.33 -41.67 -48.43
C ALA A 118 -11.57 -41.92 -49.75
N LEU A 119 -10.26 -41.66 -49.80
CA LEU A 119 -9.45 -41.87 -51.00
C LEU A 119 -9.18 -43.34 -51.31
N ALA A 120 -8.97 -44.16 -50.28
CA ALA A 120 -8.65 -45.58 -50.43
C ALA A 120 -9.91 -46.48 -50.52
N ALA A 121 -11.12 -45.90 -50.43
CA ALA A 121 -12.40 -46.61 -50.41
C ALA A 121 -12.44 -47.80 -49.42
N LEU A 122 -11.81 -47.62 -48.25
CA LEU A 122 -11.63 -48.69 -47.26
C LEU A 122 -12.91 -48.93 -46.46
N GLY A 123 -13.20 -50.21 -46.19
CA GLY A 123 -14.23 -50.61 -45.23
C GLY A 123 -13.83 -50.25 -43.80
N LEU A 124 -14.82 -49.93 -42.97
CA LEU A 124 -14.61 -49.63 -41.55
C LEU A 124 -14.58 -50.93 -40.73
N ASP A 125 -13.39 -51.41 -40.41
CA ASP A 125 -13.19 -52.40 -39.33
C ASP A 125 -12.66 -51.72 -38.06
N ARG A 126 -13.14 -52.18 -36.90
CA ARG A 126 -12.80 -51.56 -35.61
C ARG A 126 -11.35 -51.78 -35.24
N THR A 127 -10.79 -52.97 -35.51
CA THR A 127 -9.43 -53.31 -35.07
C THR A 127 -8.37 -52.64 -35.93
N THR A 128 -8.61 -52.56 -37.24
CA THR A 128 -7.77 -51.81 -38.17
C THR A 128 -7.84 -50.31 -37.90
N LEU A 129 -9.02 -49.75 -37.62
CA LEU A 129 -9.20 -48.32 -37.37
C LEU A 129 -8.47 -47.83 -36.12
N VAL A 130 -8.44 -48.61 -35.04
CA VAL A 130 -7.63 -48.28 -33.84
C VAL A 130 -6.13 -48.30 -34.16
N THR A 131 -5.69 -49.29 -34.92
CA THR A 131 -4.28 -49.41 -35.35
C THR A 131 -3.87 -48.23 -36.22
N HIS A 132 -4.70 -47.90 -37.21
CA HIS A 132 -4.51 -46.77 -38.12
C HIS A 132 -4.48 -45.45 -37.34
N ARG A 133 -5.44 -45.23 -36.43
CA ARG A 133 -5.46 -44.04 -35.56
C ARG A 133 -4.17 -43.91 -34.76
N ASN A 134 -3.67 -44.99 -34.16
CA ASN A 134 -2.45 -44.96 -33.35
C ASN A 134 -1.22 -44.62 -34.19
N ARG A 135 -1.10 -45.20 -35.39
CA ARG A 135 -0.01 -44.89 -36.32
C ARG A 135 -0.05 -43.44 -36.81
N VAL A 136 -1.23 -42.92 -37.17
CA VAL A 136 -1.42 -41.50 -37.53
C VAL A 136 -1.09 -40.59 -36.35
N ALA A 137 -1.51 -40.95 -35.14
CA ALA A 137 -1.19 -40.19 -33.94
C ALA A 137 0.33 -40.11 -33.70
N GLN A 138 1.04 -41.23 -33.82
CA GLN A 138 2.50 -41.27 -33.72
C GLN A 138 3.17 -40.39 -34.79
N HIS A 139 2.69 -40.46 -36.03
CA HIS A 139 3.19 -39.63 -37.11
C HIS A 139 2.98 -38.13 -36.85
N VAL A 140 1.76 -37.72 -36.50
CA VAL A 140 1.43 -36.32 -36.19
C VAL A 140 2.27 -35.80 -35.02
N LEU A 141 2.47 -36.61 -33.98
CA LEU A 141 3.35 -36.25 -32.85
C LEU A 141 4.81 -36.11 -33.27
N PHE A 142 5.29 -36.97 -34.17
CA PHE A 142 6.64 -36.90 -34.72
C PHE A 142 6.86 -35.63 -35.55
N GLN A 143 5.90 -35.27 -36.41
CA GLN A 143 5.98 -34.04 -37.20
C GLN A 143 5.86 -32.79 -36.32
N LYS A 144 5.00 -32.79 -35.30
CA LYS A 144 4.92 -31.71 -34.30
C LYS A 144 6.28 -31.53 -33.60
N LYS A 145 6.96 -32.62 -33.23
CA LYS A 145 8.32 -32.58 -32.64
C LYS A 145 9.38 -32.02 -33.59
N LYS A 146 9.20 -32.16 -34.91
CA LYS A 146 10.05 -31.53 -35.94
C LYS A 146 9.76 -30.05 -36.15
N GLY A 147 8.76 -29.49 -35.47
CA GLY A 147 8.38 -28.08 -35.58
C GLY A 147 7.32 -27.79 -36.65
N ILE A 148 6.75 -28.82 -37.31
CA ILE A 148 5.66 -28.63 -38.28
C ILE A 148 4.37 -28.36 -37.50
N PRO A 149 3.64 -27.26 -37.78
CA PRO A 149 2.39 -26.96 -37.10
C PRO A 149 1.33 -28.01 -37.46
N VAL A 150 0.51 -28.40 -36.47
CA VAL A 150 -0.45 -29.51 -36.61
C VAL A 150 -1.44 -29.28 -37.77
N SER A 151 -1.79 -28.03 -38.05
CA SER A 151 -2.67 -27.64 -39.15
C SER A 151 -2.11 -27.94 -40.54
N GLU A 152 -0.78 -27.99 -40.70
CA GLU A 152 -0.12 -28.15 -42.00
C GLU A 152 0.18 -29.60 -42.35
N ILE A 153 0.25 -30.51 -41.37
CA ILE A 153 0.62 -31.93 -41.57
C ILE A 153 -0.38 -32.63 -42.51
N GLY A 154 -0.06 -32.76 -43.78
CA GLY A 154 -0.98 -33.22 -44.82
C GLY A 154 -1.08 -34.73 -44.91
N LEU A 155 -2.00 -35.21 -45.76
CA LEU A 155 -2.13 -36.64 -46.03
C LEU A 155 -0.89 -37.20 -46.77
N GLY A 156 -0.22 -36.38 -47.60
CA GLY A 156 1.03 -36.77 -48.24
C GLY A 156 2.19 -37.02 -47.27
N ASP A 157 2.13 -36.43 -46.07
CA ASP A 157 3.12 -36.66 -45.01
C ASP A 157 2.87 -37.98 -44.28
N VAL A 158 1.58 -38.34 -44.10
CA VAL A 158 1.15 -39.65 -43.62
C VAL A 158 1.29 -40.62 -44.78
N GLY A 159 2.52 -41.07 -45.06
CA GLY A 159 2.80 -42.01 -46.14
C GLY A 159 1.74 -43.11 -46.20
N LEU A 160 1.19 -43.37 -47.39
CA LEU A 160 0.13 -44.37 -47.60
C LEU A 160 0.49 -45.75 -47.03
N GLU A 161 1.79 -46.04 -46.90
CA GLU A 161 2.38 -47.23 -46.27
C GLU A 161 2.09 -47.36 -44.77
N ILE A 162 1.81 -46.25 -44.06
CA ILE A 162 1.50 -46.26 -42.63
C ILE A 162 0.13 -46.91 -42.38
N LEU A 163 -0.73 -47.01 -43.40
CA LEU A 163 -2.11 -47.46 -43.30
C LEU A 163 -2.43 -48.67 -44.21
N GLN A 164 -1.38 -49.30 -44.76
CA GLN A 164 -1.41 -50.68 -45.28
C GLN A 164 -1.15 -51.69 -44.14
#